data_AF-A0A4Q5TR06-F1
#
_entry.id   AF-A0A4Q5TR06-F1
#
_cell.length_a   1.000
_cell.length_b   1.000
_cell.length_c   1.000
_cell.angle_alpha   90.00
_cell.angle_beta   90.00
_cell.angle_gamma   90.00
#
_symmetry.space_group_name_H-M   'P 1'
#
loop_
_entity.id
_entity.type
_entity.pdbx_description
1 polymer ?
#
loop_
_entity_poly.entity_id
_entity_poly.type
_entity_poly.pdbx_seq_one_letter_code
_entity_poly.pdbx_strand_id
1 'polypeptide(L)'
;MRKTVKILNVPDYKDETGLWCREKTTTEGDVYIRKVTRSALLWANVSSRCKQPYWDKYQTYSGTENKFEGYQEFTEWCQNQFGYMSKDKSGRYWALDKDLVNPDSKCYSKENCIFVPNWVNTILISCNAVRGDYPIGVNIHKATGKFIGKCDNYIGLFDTPMEAHRAWQEKKLDILQDAIRHSDIENHTQLVEAVYNKAVKLRYQFDNNLETI
;
A
#
# COMPACT_ATOMS: atom_id res chain seq x y z
N MET A 1 36.53 -14.18 -6.56
CA MET A 1 35.54 -13.20 -6.05
C MET A 1 34.74 -13.89 -4.96
N ARG A 2 34.80 -13.43 -3.70
CA ARG A 2 34.07 -14.07 -2.59
C ARG A 2 32.56 -13.94 -2.81
N LYS A 3 31.79 -15.00 -2.55
CA LYS A 3 30.34 -15.04 -2.81
C LYS A 3 29.61 -14.28 -1.69
N THR A 4 28.72 -13.36 -2.05
CA THR A 4 27.89 -12.63 -1.08
C THR A 4 26.44 -13.10 -1.16
N VAL A 5 25.87 -13.51 -0.03
CA VAL A 5 24.45 -13.83 0.13
C VAL A 5 23.79 -12.72 0.93
N LYS A 6 22.63 -12.24 0.46
CA LYS A 6 21.85 -11.21 1.16
C LYS A 6 20.58 -11.82 1.72
N ILE A 7 20.36 -11.64 3.02
CA ILE A 7 19.14 -12.02 3.72
C ILE A 7 18.42 -10.74 4.13
N LEU A 8 17.15 -10.60 3.73
CA LEU A 8 16.36 -9.39 3.88
C LEU A 8 15.29 -9.57 4.95
N ASN A 9 14.83 -8.46 5.54
CA ASN A 9 13.77 -8.42 6.54
C ASN A 9 14.07 -9.28 7.77
N VAL A 10 15.34 -9.33 8.19
CA VAL A 10 15.64 -9.93 9.49
C VAL A 10 15.06 -9.04 10.61
N PRO A 11 14.74 -9.59 11.79
CA PRO A 11 14.31 -8.79 12.93
C PRO A 11 15.32 -7.68 13.24
N ASP A 12 14.81 -6.53 13.68
CA ASP A 12 15.64 -5.44 14.14
C ASP A 12 16.36 -5.81 15.43
N TYR A 13 17.52 -5.22 15.66
CA TYR A 13 18.30 -5.43 16.87
C TYR A 13 19.09 -4.17 17.21
N LYS A 14 19.43 -4.03 18.50
CA LYS A 14 20.30 -2.97 19.01
C LYS A 14 21.73 -3.47 19.16
N ASP A 15 22.72 -2.59 18.98
CA ASP A 15 24.11 -2.87 19.34
C ASP A 15 24.34 -2.70 20.85
N GLU A 16 25.60 -2.85 21.28
CA GLU A 16 26.01 -2.69 22.68
C GLU A 16 25.81 -1.27 23.24
N THR A 17 25.67 -0.27 22.35
CA THR A 17 25.38 1.12 22.74
C THR A 17 23.87 1.40 22.83
N GLY A 18 23.03 0.41 22.50
CA GLY A 18 21.58 0.54 22.49
C GLY A 18 21.01 1.16 21.21
N LEU A 19 21.82 1.35 20.16
CA LEU A 19 21.38 1.92 18.90
C LEU A 19 20.86 0.84 17.94
N TRP A 20 19.76 1.13 17.26
CA TRP A 20 19.20 0.26 16.22
C TRP A 20 20.19 0.08 15.07
N CYS A 21 20.42 -1.18 14.72
CA CYS A 21 21.30 -1.56 13.62
C CYS A 21 20.52 -1.78 12.32
N ARG A 22 21.13 -1.36 11.21
CA ARG A 22 20.55 -1.54 9.86
C ARG A 22 20.85 -2.90 9.27
N GLU A 23 22.04 -3.42 9.54
CA GLU A 23 22.52 -4.66 8.96
C GLU A 23 23.68 -5.26 9.74
N LYS A 24 23.86 -6.56 9.58
CA LYS A 24 25.01 -7.32 10.06
C LYS A 24 25.62 -8.09 8.89
N THR A 25 26.94 -8.07 8.79
CA THR A 25 27.64 -8.97 7.88
C THR A 25 28.42 -9.99 8.70
N THR A 26 28.20 -11.27 8.41
CA THR A 26 28.98 -12.38 8.97
C THR A 26 29.70 -13.12 7.85
N THR A 27 30.75 -13.87 8.21
CA THR A 27 31.51 -14.69 7.25
C THR A 27 31.37 -16.15 7.64
N GLU A 28 30.97 -16.99 6.69
CA GLU A 28 30.89 -18.45 6.86
C GLU A 28 31.71 -19.10 5.74
N GLY A 29 32.92 -19.56 6.06
CA GLY A 29 33.91 -19.98 5.07
C GLY A 29 34.25 -18.85 4.10
N ASP A 30 34.07 -19.08 2.80
CA ASP A 30 34.30 -18.08 1.74
C ASP A 30 33.06 -17.25 1.36
N VAL A 31 31.98 -17.37 2.15
CA VAL A 31 30.71 -16.66 1.90
C VAL A 31 30.51 -15.53 2.90
N TYR A 32 30.26 -14.33 2.37
CA TYR A 32 29.76 -13.21 3.15
C TYR A 32 28.24 -13.24 3.22
N ILE A 33 27.68 -13.24 4.43
CA ILE A 33 26.24 -13.22 4.66
C ILE A 33 25.87 -11.84 5.21
N ARG A 34 25.23 -11.03 4.36
CA ARG A 34 24.71 -9.71 4.74
C ARG A 34 23.23 -9.82 5.10
N LYS A 35 22.91 -9.60 6.37
CA LYS A 35 21.56 -9.60 6.91
C LYS A 35 21.09 -8.16 7.07
N VAL A 36 20.02 -7.75 6.40
CA VAL A 36 19.47 -6.39 6.45
C VAL A 36 18.13 -6.40 7.19
N THR A 37 18.01 -5.54 8.19
CA THR A 37 16.81 -5.48 9.04
C THR A 37 15.61 -4.94 8.27
N ARG A 38 14.39 -5.22 8.75
CA ARG A 38 13.18 -4.72 8.10
C ARG A 38 13.11 -3.19 8.12
N SER A 39 13.37 -2.57 9.27
CA SER A 39 13.36 -1.10 9.37
C SER A 39 14.35 -0.47 8.40
N ALA A 40 15.53 -1.08 8.19
CA ALA A 40 16.53 -0.55 7.26
C ALA A 40 16.05 -0.57 5.81
N LEU A 41 15.33 -1.63 5.40
CA LEU A 41 14.76 -1.72 4.06
C LEU A 41 13.63 -0.70 3.87
N LEU A 42 12.75 -0.55 4.86
CA LEU A 42 11.69 0.45 4.82
C LEU A 42 12.25 1.86 4.82
N TRP A 43 13.22 2.16 5.68
CA TRP A 43 13.88 3.45 5.73
C TRP A 43 14.57 3.80 4.41
N ALA A 44 15.24 2.84 3.78
CA ALA A 44 15.84 3.04 2.46
C ALA A 44 14.76 3.38 1.42
N ASN A 45 13.63 2.68 1.44
CA ASN A 45 12.51 2.97 0.53
C ASN A 45 11.90 4.35 0.77
N VAL A 46 11.64 4.75 2.02
CA VAL A 46 11.16 6.10 2.38
C VAL A 46 12.16 7.14 1.91
N SER A 47 13.44 6.96 2.26
CA SER A 47 14.52 7.89 1.89
C SER A 47 14.67 8.06 0.38
N SER A 48 14.48 6.99 -0.40
CA SER A 48 14.51 7.06 -1.86
C SER A 48 13.27 7.76 -2.42
N ARG A 49 12.08 7.49 -1.88
CA ARG A 49 10.82 8.09 -2.33
C ARG A 49 10.72 9.59 -2.03
N CYS A 50 11.48 10.11 -1.08
CA CYS A 50 11.44 11.52 -0.68
C CYS A 50 12.50 12.40 -1.35
N LYS A 51 13.06 11.98 -2.50
CA LYS A 51 14.07 12.77 -3.23
C LYS A 51 14.14 12.46 -4.72
N GLN A 52 14.76 13.36 -5.47
CA GLN A 52 15.25 13.06 -6.82
C GLN A 52 16.41 12.05 -6.79
N PRO A 53 16.62 11.23 -7.84
CA PRO A 53 15.86 11.21 -9.10
C PRO A 53 14.61 10.31 -9.06
N TYR A 54 14.21 9.83 -7.88
CA TYR A 54 13.07 8.91 -7.76
C TYR A 54 11.77 9.55 -8.29
N TRP A 55 11.59 10.85 -8.03
CA TRP A 55 10.44 11.62 -8.52
C TRP A 55 10.37 11.73 -10.05
N ASP A 56 11.52 11.75 -10.72
CA ASP A 56 11.59 11.85 -12.18
C ASP A 56 11.02 10.57 -12.82
N LYS A 57 11.27 9.42 -12.19
CA LYS A 57 10.72 8.13 -12.62
C LYS A 57 9.30 7.89 -12.11
N TYR A 58 8.97 8.37 -10.91
CA TYR A 58 7.71 8.11 -10.22
C TYR A 58 7.11 9.41 -9.69
N GLN A 59 6.47 10.16 -10.59
CA GLN A 59 5.91 11.49 -10.32
C GLN A 59 4.87 11.50 -9.19
N THR A 60 4.22 10.37 -8.89
CA THR A 60 3.28 10.23 -7.76
C THR A 60 3.94 10.49 -6.40
N TYR A 61 5.26 10.35 -6.29
CA TYR A 61 6.02 10.67 -5.09
C TYR A 61 6.61 12.08 -5.09
N SER A 62 6.39 12.87 -6.15
CA SER A 62 6.91 14.24 -6.24
C SER A 62 6.39 15.11 -5.09
N GLY A 63 7.33 15.75 -4.40
CA GLY A 63 7.06 16.55 -3.19
C GLY A 63 6.81 15.72 -1.93
N THR A 64 7.11 14.41 -1.95
CA THR A 64 7.00 13.60 -0.74
C THR A 64 8.16 13.91 0.22
N GLU A 65 7.86 14.14 1.49
CA GLU A 65 8.87 14.45 2.50
C GLU A 65 8.99 13.33 3.55
N ASN A 66 10.20 13.15 4.08
CA ASN A 66 10.44 12.31 5.26
C ASN A 66 10.53 13.23 6.49
N LYS A 67 9.58 13.11 7.41
CA LYS A 67 9.47 13.93 8.63
C LYS A 67 9.92 13.21 9.90
N PHE A 68 10.36 11.95 9.79
CA PHE A 68 11.10 11.32 10.88
C PHE A 68 12.46 12.02 11.04
N GLU A 69 12.85 12.31 12.28
CA GLU A 69 14.13 12.93 12.67
C GLU A 69 15.32 12.10 12.20
N GLY A 70 15.17 10.78 12.20
CA GLY A 70 16.20 9.88 11.73
C GLY A 70 15.83 8.41 11.83
N TYR A 71 16.77 7.57 11.43
CA TYR A 71 16.55 6.12 11.39
C TYR A 71 16.28 5.51 12.76
N GLN A 72 16.90 6.03 13.82
CA GLN A 72 16.70 5.53 15.19
C GLN A 72 15.26 5.73 15.62
N GLU A 73 14.74 6.96 15.51
CA GLU A 73 13.36 7.30 15.82
C GLU A 73 12.37 6.53 14.93
N PHE A 74 12.63 6.43 13.62
CA PHE A 74 11.79 5.65 12.71
C PHE A 74 11.72 4.17 13.09
N THR A 75 12.85 3.56 13.48
CA THR A 75 12.90 2.15 13.84
C THR A 75 12.18 1.91 15.17
N GLU A 76 12.37 2.80 16.14
CA GLU A 76 11.66 2.76 17.43
C GLU A 76 10.14 2.93 17.22
N TRP A 77 9.72 3.89 16.39
CA TRP A 77 8.31 4.04 16.02
C TRP A 77 7.77 2.76 15.39
N CYS A 78 8.48 2.18 14.42
CA CYS A 78 8.11 0.94 13.76
C CYS A 78 7.84 -0.21 14.75
N GLN A 79 8.71 -0.43 15.75
CA GLN A 79 8.53 -1.52 16.74
C GLN A 79 7.18 -1.45 17.46
N ASN A 80 6.64 -0.24 17.61
CA ASN A 80 5.40 0.02 18.33
C ASN A 80 4.17 0.03 17.42
N GLN A 81 4.34 -0.18 16.11
CA GLN A 81 3.22 -0.16 15.17
C GLN A 81 2.61 -1.54 14.97
N PHE A 82 1.28 -1.59 14.99
CA PHE A 82 0.54 -2.75 14.54
C PHE A 82 0.90 -3.07 13.07
N GLY A 83 1.07 -4.35 12.76
CA GLY A 83 1.42 -4.78 11.40
C GLY A 83 2.92 -4.75 11.06
N TYR A 84 3.78 -4.16 11.91
CA TYR A 84 5.18 -3.91 11.58
C TYR A 84 6.03 -5.15 11.28
N MET A 85 5.72 -6.34 11.81
CA MET A 85 6.34 -7.61 11.40
C MET A 85 5.34 -8.62 10.83
N SER A 86 4.08 -8.20 10.68
CA SER A 86 3.01 -9.03 10.17
C SER A 86 3.18 -9.34 8.69
N LYS A 87 2.73 -10.54 8.31
CA LYS A 87 2.65 -11.01 6.93
C LYS A 87 1.19 -11.28 6.60
N ASP A 88 0.83 -11.01 5.35
CA ASP A 88 -0.45 -11.46 4.80
C ASP A 88 -0.39 -12.96 4.45
N LYS A 89 -1.52 -13.52 4.00
CA LYS A 89 -1.65 -14.92 3.59
C LYS A 89 -0.69 -15.33 2.47
N SER A 90 -0.17 -14.38 1.68
CA SER A 90 0.84 -14.65 0.64
C SER A 90 2.28 -14.68 1.18
N GLY A 91 2.45 -14.52 2.49
CA GLY A 91 3.76 -14.44 3.14
C GLY A 91 4.45 -13.09 2.94
N ARG A 92 3.78 -12.11 2.33
CA ARG A 92 4.32 -10.76 2.13
C ARG A 92 4.11 -9.93 3.38
N TYR A 93 5.17 -9.25 3.76
CA TYR A 93 5.11 -8.28 4.84
C TYR A 93 4.16 -7.13 4.52
N TRP A 94 3.46 -6.64 5.54
CA TRP A 94 2.56 -5.49 5.40
C TRP A 94 3.32 -4.25 4.89
N ALA A 95 2.67 -3.46 4.05
CA ALA A 95 3.27 -2.29 3.43
C ALA A 95 3.15 -1.07 4.35
N LEU A 96 4.20 -0.24 4.39
CA LEU A 96 4.13 1.09 4.98
C LEU A 96 3.45 2.05 3.99
N ASP A 97 2.34 2.65 4.40
CA ASP A 97 1.60 3.64 3.62
C ASP A 97 1.53 4.97 4.38
N LYS A 98 1.55 6.10 3.66
CA LYS A 98 1.56 7.46 4.22
C LYS A 98 0.28 8.24 3.91
N ASP A 99 -0.49 7.79 2.93
CA ASP A 99 -1.63 8.53 2.38
C ASP A 99 -2.95 7.96 2.90
N LEU A 100 -2.91 6.78 3.55
CA LEU A 100 -4.11 6.10 4.01
C LEU A 100 -4.84 6.83 5.16
N VAL A 101 -4.09 7.34 6.14
CA VAL A 101 -4.67 8.03 7.31
C VAL A 101 -4.99 9.49 6.97
N ASN A 102 -4.02 10.19 6.37
CA ASN A 102 -4.16 11.58 5.94
C ASN A 102 -3.89 11.66 4.43
N PRO A 103 -4.95 11.54 3.61
CA PRO A 103 -4.84 11.71 2.17
C PRO A 103 -4.17 13.04 1.81
N ASP A 104 -3.40 13.05 0.73
CA ASP A 104 -2.72 14.23 0.17
C ASP A 104 -1.62 14.85 1.05
N SER A 105 -1.32 14.30 2.24
CA SER A 105 -0.29 14.82 3.14
C SER A 105 1.11 14.83 2.53
N LYS A 106 1.39 13.91 1.59
CA LYS A 106 2.71 13.68 0.98
C LYS A 106 3.85 13.56 2.02
N CYS A 107 3.56 13.17 3.25
CA CYS A 107 4.55 13.19 4.33
C CYS A 107 4.65 11.84 5.01
N TYR A 108 5.83 11.22 5.00
CA TYR A 108 6.13 10.10 5.89
C TYR A 108 6.44 10.65 7.29
N SER A 109 5.47 10.57 8.21
CA SER A 109 5.61 10.95 9.63
C SER A 109 4.93 9.93 10.54
N LYS A 110 5.09 10.07 11.86
CA LYS A 110 4.42 9.20 12.85
C LYS A 110 2.89 9.27 12.77
N GLU A 111 2.35 10.42 12.39
CA GLU A 111 0.92 10.73 12.33
C GLU A 111 0.27 10.27 11.03
N ASN A 112 1.05 10.18 9.94
CA ASN A 112 0.54 9.83 8.62
C ASN A 112 0.79 8.37 8.25
N CYS A 113 1.87 7.78 8.78
CA CYS A 113 2.28 6.45 8.40
C CYS A 113 1.48 5.37 9.11
N ILE A 114 1.16 4.30 8.38
CA ILE A 114 0.50 3.12 8.91
C ILE A 114 0.98 1.87 8.17
N PHE A 115 1.02 0.72 8.85
CA PHE A 115 1.23 -0.55 8.16
C PHE A 115 -0.11 -1.16 7.76
N VAL A 116 -0.22 -1.56 6.50
CA VAL A 116 -1.44 -2.10 5.90
C VAL A 116 -1.14 -3.41 5.16
N PRO A 117 -2.01 -4.44 5.22
CA PRO A 117 -1.84 -5.63 4.40
C PRO A 117 -1.80 -5.25 2.91
N ASN A 118 -0.97 -5.92 2.12
CA ASN A 118 -0.82 -5.56 0.70
C ASN A 118 -2.13 -5.69 -0.08
N TRP A 119 -2.97 -6.66 0.28
CA TRP A 119 -4.26 -6.87 -0.36
C TRP A 119 -5.24 -5.71 -0.09
N VAL A 120 -5.29 -5.21 1.14
CA VAL A 120 -6.06 -4.01 1.51
C VAL A 120 -5.54 -2.79 0.76
N ASN A 121 -4.22 -2.58 0.77
CA ASN A 121 -3.64 -1.43 0.07
C ASN A 121 -3.98 -1.43 -1.42
N THR A 122 -3.95 -2.62 -2.05
CA THR A 122 -4.31 -2.78 -3.46
C THR A 122 -5.78 -2.44 -3.71
N ILE A 123 -6.69 -2.90 -2.85
CA ILE A 123 -8.12 -2.58 -2.93
C ILE A 123 -8.31 -1.07 -2.90
N LEU A 124 -7.66 -0.36 -1.98
CA LEU A 124 -7.83 1.08 -1.78
C LEU A 124 -7.23 1.90 -2.93
N ILE A 125 -6.03 1.55 -3.41
CA ILE A 125 -5.36 2.24 -4.52
C ILE A 125 -6.13 2.05 -5.83
N SER A 126 -6.65 0.85 -6.10
CA SER A 126 -7.39 0.56 -7.34
C SER A 126 -8.66 1.41 -7.50
N CYS A 127 -9.21 1.96 -6.43
CA CYS A 127 -10.35 2.88 -6.49
C CYS A 127 -10.00 4.28 -7.00
N ASN A 128 -8.71 4.63 -7.11
CA ASN A 128 -8.24 5.95 -7.56
C ASN A 128 -7.62 5.89 -8.97
N ALA A 129 -7.57 4.69 -9.57
CA ALA A 129 -6.85 4.48 -10.82
C ALA A 129 -7.76 4.75 -12.02
N VAL A 130 -7.88 6.01 -12.42
CA VAL A 130 -8.48 6.38 -13.71
C VAL A 130 -7.49 6.06 -14.82
N ARG A 131 -7.93 5.29 -15.83
CA ARG A 131 -7.10 4.94 -17.00
C ARG A 131 -7.95 4.95 -18.26
N GLY A 132 -7.56 5.78 -19.22
CA GLY A 132 -8.21 5.87 -20.53
C GLY A 132 -9.47 6.74 -20.52
N ASP A 133 -10.33 6.54 -21.51
CA ASP A 133 -11.47 7.40 -21.80
C ASP A 133 -12.78 6.97 -21.09
N TYR A 134 -12.74 5.88 -20.33
CA TYR A 134 -13.92 5.31 -19.67
C TYR A 134 -13.78 5.33 -18.15
N PRO A 135 -14.91 5.30 -17.43
CA PRO A 135 -14.92 5.24 -15.97
C PRO A 135 -14.09 4.08 -15.42
N ILE A 136 -13.64 4.21 -14.17
CA ILE A 136 -12.89 3.15 -13.49
C ILE A 136 -13.68 1.83 -13.55
N GLY A 137 -12.96 0.75 -13.87
CA GLY A 137 -13.55 -0.58 -14.00
C GLY A 137 -14.28 -0.85 -15.31
N VAL A 138 -14.28 0.10 -16.25
CA VAL A 138 -14.99 -0.01 -17.53
C VAL A 138 -14.00 -0.11 -18.71
N ASN A 139 -14.31 -0.98 -19.67
CA ASN A 139 -13.62 -1.06 -20.96
C ASN A 139 -14.62 -1.29 -22.10
N ILE A 140 -14.32 -0.87 -23.33
CA ILE A 140 -15.16 -1.19 -24.49
C ILE A 140 -14.83 -2.57 -25.06
N HIS A 141 -15.86 -3.39 -25.31
CA HIS A 141 -15.76 -4.62 -26.07
C HIS A 141 -15.87 -4.30 -27.57
N LYS A 142 -14.72 -4.09 -28.21
CA LYS A 142 -14.62 -3.56 -29.60
C LYS A 142 -15.48 -4.31 -30.64
N ALA A 143 -15.64 -5.63 -30.50
CA ALA A 143 -16.40 -6.42 -31.47
C ALA A 143 -17.92 -6.21 -31.37
N THR A 144 -18.45 -5.85 -30.20
CA THR A 144 -19.89 -5.66 -29.99
C THR A 144 -20.28 -4.20 -29.74
N GLY A 145 -19.32 -3.32 -29.48
CA GLY A 145 -19.55 -1.93 -29.08
C GLY A 145 -20.06 -1.75 -27.65
N LYS A 146 -20.31 -2.84 -26.92
CA LYS A 146 -20.80 -2.82 -25.52
C LYS A 146 -19.68 -2.53 -24.52
N PHE A 147 -20.05 -2.21 -23.29
CA PHE A 147 -19.12 -1.88 -22.20
C PHE A 147 -18.96 -3.05 -21.23
N ILE A 148 -17.72 -3.41 -20.94
CA ILE A 148 -17.36 -4.44 -19.97
C ILE A 148 -17.17 -3.79 -18.61
N GLY A 149 -17.91 -4.27 -17.61
CA GLY A 149 -17.60 -4.02 -16.20
C GLY A 149 -16.62 -5.06 -15.67
N LYS A 150 -15.56 -4.64 -14.97
CA LYS A 150 -14.54 -5.53 -14.41
C LYS A 150 -14.00 -5.01 -13.08
N CYS A 151 -14.03 -5.84 -12.04
CA CYS A 151 -13.33 -5.61 -10.76
C CYS A 151 -12.51 -6.86 -10.41
N ASP A 152 -11.23 -6.86 -10.78
CA ASP A 152 -10.32 -8.02 -10.87
C ASP A 152 -10.77 -9.11 -11.86
N ASN A 153 -12.03 -9.53 -11.74
CA ASN A 153 -12.74 -10.45 -12.61
C ASN A 153 -13.83 -9.73 -13.43
N TYR A 154 -14.25 -10.38 -14.52
CA TYR A 154 -15.35 -9.92 -15.36
C TYR A 154 -16.66 -9.87 -14.55
N ILE A 155 -17.38 -8.76 -14.63
CA ILE A 155 -18.68 -8.57 -13.98
C ILE A 155 -19.80 -8.78 -15.00
N GLY A 156 -19.69 -8.15 -16.18
CA GLY A 156 -20.75 -8.19 -17.18
C GLY A 156 -20.47 -7.34 -18.42
N LEU A 157 -21.40 -7.41 -19.38
CA LEU A 157 -21.47 -6.57 -20.57
C LEU A 157 -22.73 -5.71 -20.48
N PHE A 158 -22.58 -4.42 -20.73
CA PHE A 158 -23.59 -3.38 -20.52
C PHE A 158 -23.71 -2.49 -21.75
N ASP A 159 -24.84 -1.82 -21.90
CA ASP A 159 -25.10 -0.99 -23.08
C ASP A 159 -24.50 0.42 -22.94
N THR A 160 -24.29 0.89 -21.71
CA THR A 160 -23.65 2.19 -21.43
C THR A 160 -22.41 2.07 -20.53
N PRO A 161 -21.46 3.02 -20.60
CA PRO A 161 -20.31 3.05 -19.68
C PRO A 161 -20.74 3.20 -18.23
N MET A 162 -21.79 3.98 -17.96
CA MET A 162 -22.26 4.25 -16.60
C MET A 162 -22.90 3.01 -15.96
N GLU A 163 -23.64 2.20 -16.72
CA GLU A 163 -24.15 0.91 -16.21
C GLU A 163 -23.01 -0.04 -15.82
N ALA A 164 -21.99 -0.15 -16.68
CA ALA A 164 -20.80 -0.94 -16.37
C ALA A 164 -20.05 -0.41 -15.14
N HIS A 165 -19.95 0.91 -15.00
CA HIS A 165 -19.32 1.56 -13.86
C HIS A 165 -20.10 1.32 -12.57
N ARG A 166 -21.42 1.43 -12.58
CA ARG A 166 -22.28 1.14 -11.42
C ARG A 166 -22.13 -0.30 -10.95
N ALA A 167 -22.07 -1.26 -11.89
CA ALA A 167 -21.82 -2.67 -11.55
C ALA A 167 -20.43 -2.86 -10.92
N TRP A 168 -19.43 -2.10 -11.36
CA TRP A 168 -18.11 -2.05 -10.72
C TRP A 168 -18.17 -1.44 -9.30
N GLN A 169 -18.87 -0.30 -9.12
CA GLN A 169 -19.02 0.37 -7.81
C GLN A 169 -19.68 -0.57 -6.80
N GLU A 170 -20.76 -1.24 -7.19
CA GLU A 170 -21.45 -2.22 -6.35
C GLU A 170 -20.52 -3.37 -5.94
N LYS A 171 -19.84 -3.99 -6.90
CA LYS A 171 -18.89 -5.07 -6.60
C LYS A 171 -17.76 -4.61 -5.68
N LYS A 172 -17.31 -3.37 -5.85
CA LYS A 172 -16.23 -2.80 -5.04
C LYS A 172 -16.68 -2.48 -3.63
N LEU A 173 -17.93 -2.06 -3.43
CA LEU A 173 -18.52 -1.87 -2.11
C LEU A 173 -18.57 -3.18 -1.32
N ASP A 174 -18.95 -4.29 -1.95
CA ASP A 174 -18.91 -5.62 -1.31
C ASP A 174 -17.50 -5.97 -0.83
N ILE A 175 -16.50 -5.77 -1.71
CA ILE A 175 -15.09 -6.04 -1.39
C ILE A 175 -14.62 -5.19 -0.20
N LEU A 176 -15.00 -3.91 -0.13
CA LEU A 176 -14.63 -3.03 0.97
C LEU A 176 -15.31 -3.45 2.29
N GLN A 177 -16.58 -3.87 2.24
CA GLN A 177 -17.29 -4.38 3.40
C GLN A 177 -16.68 -5.68 3.93
N ASP A 178 -16.29 -6.58 3.04
CA ASP A 178 -15.57 -7.80 3.41
C ASP A 178 -14.20 -7.48 4.01
N ALA A 179 -13.51 -6.47 3.49
CA ALA A 179 -12.23 -6.04 4.03
C ALA A 179 -12.36 -5.52 5.47
N ILE A 180 -13.38 -4.73 5.77
CA ILE A 180 -13.66 -4.20 7.13
C ILE A 180 -13.85 -5.33 8.15
N ARG A 181 -14.52 -6.42 7.74
CA ARG A 181 -14.79 -7.59 8.59
C ARG A 181 -13.65 -8.61 8.59
N HIS A 182 -12.54 -8.35 7.90
CA HIS A 182 -11.47 -9.32 7.79
C HIS A 182 -10.59 -9.28 9.05
N SER A 183 -10.30 -10.45 9.61
CA SER A 183 -9.55 -10.63 10.87
C SER A 183 -8.18 -9.94 10.90
N ASP A 184 -7.55 -9.78 9.73
CA ASP A 184 -6.27 -9.06 9.60
C ASP A 184 -6.38 -7.61 10.11
N ILE A 185 -7.51 -6.92 9.88
CA ILE A 185 -7.63 -5.48 10.17
C ILE A 185 -8.79 -5.12 11.10
N GLU A 186 -9.74 -6.02 11.39
CA GLU A 186 -10.97 -5.72 12.12
C GLU A 186 -10.75 -5.08 13.50
N ASN A 187 -9.61 -5.38 14.14
CA ASN A 187 -9.25 -4.84 15.45
C ASN A 187 -8.35 -3.60 15.39
N HIS A 188 -8.10 -3.05 14.20
CA HIS A 188 -7.27 -1.87 14.00
C HIS A 188 -8.09 -0.67 13.54
N THR A 189 -8.54 0.13 14.51
CA THR A 189 -9.48 1.26 14.31
C THR A 189 -9.13 2.14 13.12
N GLN A 190 -7.88 2.65 13.03
CA GLN A 190 -7.49 3.55 11.94
C GLN A 190 -7.56 2.90 10.55
N LEU A 191 -7.29 1.59 10.43
CA LEU A 191 -7.37 0.89 9.14
C LEU A 191 -8.82 0.66 8.76
N VAL A 192 -9.64 0.23 9.74
CA VAL A 192 -11.08 0.04 9.56
C VAL A 192 -11.74 1.36 9.15
N GLU A 193 -11.43 2.46 9.84
CA GLU A 193 -11.93 3.80 9.52
C GLU A 193 -11.52 4.25 8.12
N ALA A 194 -10.27 4.01 7.71
CA ALA A 194 -9.82 4.37 6.37
C ALA A 194 -10.56 3.60 5.26
N VAL A 195 -10.76 2.28 5.44
CA VAL A 195 -11.54 1.47 4.50
C VAL A 195 -13.02 1.87 4.51
N TYR A 196 -13.58 2.14 5.69
CA TYR A 196 -14.97 2.57 5.87
C TYR A 196 -15.24 3.91 5.19
N ASN A 197 -14.38 4.92 5.41
CA ASN A 197 -14.50 6.24 4.77
C ASN A 197 -14.46 6.12 3.23
N LYS A 198 -13.63 5.21 2.71
CA LYS A 198 -13.60 4.92 1.28
C LYS A 198 -14.91 4.30 0.79
N ALA A 199 -15.48 3.36 1.55
CA ALA A 199 -16.77 2.74 1.24
C ALA A 199 -17.93 3.74 1.28
N VAL A 200 -17.95 4.64 2.26
CA VAL A 200 -18.96 5.71 2.37
C VAL A 200 -18.89 6.65 1.17
N LYS A 201 -17.70 7.12 0.78
CA LYS A 201 -17.52 7.97 -0.41
C LYS A 201 -18.02 7.28 -1.67
N LEU A 202 -17.67 6.00 -1.84
CA LEU A 202 -18.08 5.22 -3.01
C LEU A 202 -19.60 4.97 -3.04
N ARG A 203 -20.22 4.70 -1.87
CA ARG A 203 -21.67 4.52 -1.74
C ARG A 203 -22.41 5.80 -2.13
N TYR A 204 -21.95 6.95 -1.63
CA TYR A 204 -22.52 8.24 -2.01
C TYR A 204 -22.48 8.47 -3.53
N GLN A 205 -21.35 8.17 -4.18
CA GLN A 205 -21.23 8.28 -5.64
C GLN A 205 -22.20 7.36 -6.36
N PHE A 206 -22.30 6.10 -5.93
CA PHE A 206 -23.24 5.13 -6.48
C PHE A 206 -24.70 5.58 -6.35
N ASP A 207 -25.10 6.05 -5.17
CA ASP A 207 -26.49 6.46 -4.90
C ASP A 207 -26.90 7.71 -5.70
N ASN A 208 -25.93 8.56 -6.05
CA ASN A 208 -26.15 9.80 -6.80
C ASN A 208 -25.83 9.70 -8.30
N ASN A 209 -25.59 8.50 -8.84
CA ASN A 209 -25.20 8.27 -10.24
C ASN A 209 -23.93 9.07 -10.66
N LEU A 210 -23.00 9.23 -9.73
CA LEU A 210 -21.73 9.91 -9.98
C LEU A 210 -20.64 8.92 -10.35
N GLU A 211 -19.80 9.32 -11.30
CA GLU A 211 -18.56 8.62 -11.61
C GLU A 211 -17.56 8.72 -10.44
N THR A 212 -16.87 7.62 -10.15
CA THR A 212 -15.77 7.61 -9.18
C THR A 212 -14.50 8.15 -9.81
N ILE A 213 -14.06 9.30 -9.30
CA ILE A 213 -12.76 9.95 -9.58
C ILE A 213 -11.78 9.80 -8.41
#